data_AF-A0A957M279-F1
#
_entry.id   AF-A0A957M279-F1
#
_cell.length_a   1.000
_cell.length_b   1.000
_cell.length_c   1.000
_cell.angle_alpha   90.00
_cell.angle_beta   90.00
_cell.angle_gamma   90.00
#
_symmetry.space_group_name_H-M   'P 1'
#
loop_
_entity.id
_entity.type
_entity.pdbx_description
1 polymer ?
#
loop_
_entity_poly.entity_id
_entity_poly.type
_entity_poly.pdbx_seq_one_letter_code
_entity_poly.pdbx_strand_id
1 'polypeptide(L)'
;GLAFFTMGLALAMTSRETSRLRFARAIPYMAAFGLLHGLHEWYEMGQRIAVETQQHVVGLPEEIVRLALLVVSFVMLLCFAVQLLVPASVPRERIFAPVAILVLVWVIATLVLIGLQPTTPLGAIAVADGLARYLLAIPGAALAAWALMREQRVFRAMDLSQFGRDMVWAAAALLLYGVVGQVFVRQSTLPWSVIFNNENFLAWFGIPVQLFRAVMAVALTVFLMRLMNAFAVENRRRLDAANAERMSAQQAAIMTERRNTA
;
A
#
# COMPACT_ATOMS: atom_id res chain seq x y z
N GLY A 1 6.37 11.04 -3.00
CA GLY A 1 5.20 11.95 -3.03
C GLY A 1 4.26 11.65 -4.19
N LEU A 2 4.46 12.33 -5.32
CA LEU A 2 3.48 12.38 -6.43
C LEU A 2 3.02 11.01 -6.95
N ALA A 3 3.93 10.05 -7.16
CA ALA A 3 3.57 8.71 -7.64
C ALA A 3 2.55 8.01 -6.72
N PHE A 4 2.81 7.99 -5.40
CA PHE A 4 1.87 7.40 -4.45
C PHE A 4 0.55 8.15 -4.37
N PHE A 5 0.58 9.48 -4.38
CA PHE A 5 -0.64 10.28 -4.34
C PHE A 5 -1.52 10.04 -5.56
N THR A 6 -0.93 10.05 -6.76
CA THR A 6 -1.63 9.78 -8.02
C THR A 6 -2.18 8.36 -8.08
N MET A 7 -1.40 7.35 -7.66
CA MET A 7 -1.87 5.98 -7.50
C MET A 7 -3.06 5.90 -6.55
N GLY A 8 -2.96 6.53 -5.37
CA GLY A 8 -4.01 6.53 -4.36
C GLY A 8 -5.31 7.15 -4.88
N LEU A 9 -5.22 8.28 -5.58
CA LEU A 9 -6.37 8.95 -6.19
C LEU A 9 -6.99 8.10 -7.30
N ALA A 10 -6.18 7.54 -8.21
CA ALA A 10 -6.66 6.68 -9.28
C ALA A 10 -7.42 5.46 -8.73
N LEU A 11 -6.84 4.78 -7.73
CA LEU A 11 -7.45 3.64 -7.08
C LEU A 11 -8.76 3.99 -6.36
N ALA A 12 -8.82 5.14 -5.68
CA ALA A 12 -10.03 5.61 -5.00
C ALA A 12 -11.18 5.88 -5.98
N MET A 13 -10.87 6.35 -7.20
CA MET A 13 -11.86 6.57 -8.25
C MET A 13 -12.34 5.25 -8.87
N THR A 14 -11.42 4.33 -9.17
CA THR A 14 -11.76 3.03 -9.78
C THR A 14 -12.52 2.10 -8.83
N SER A 15 -12.34 2.23 -7.51
CA SER A 15 -12.98 1.32 -6.54
C SER A 15 -14.51 1.37 -6.54
N ARG A 16 -15.12 2.42 -7.12
CA ARG A 16 -16.58 2.59 -7.17
C ARG A 16 -17.25 1.67 -8.20
N GLU A 17 -16.53 1.18 -9.20
CA GLU A 17 -17.10 0.46 -10.34
C GLU A 17 -17.04 -1.07 -10.21
N THR A 18 -16.15 -1.61 -9.37
CA THR A 18 -15.84 -3.05 -9.33
C THR A 18 -16.34 -3.74 -8.05
N SER A 19 -17.65 -3.94 -7.90
CA SER A 19 -18.30 -4.26 -6.62
C SER A 19 -18.14 -5.70 -6.06
N ARG A 20 -17.60 -6.71 -6.78
CA ARG A 20 -17.83 -8.13 -6.37
C ARG A 20 -16.60 -9.03 -6.13
N LEU A 21 -15.36 -8.56 -6.28
CA LEU A 21 -14.17 -9.41 -6.08
C LEU A 21 -13.44 -9.12 -4.75
N ARG A 22 -12.75 -10.13 -4.19
CA ARG A 22 -11.89 -9.99 -2.99
C ARG A 22 -10.93 -8.81 -3.10
N PHE A 23 -10.34 -8.63 -4.29
CA PHE A 23 -9.45 -7.53 -4.62
C PHE A 23 -10.10 -6.16 -4.38
N ALA A 24 -11.39 -6.00 -4.75
CA ALA A 24 -12.11 -4.74 -4.59
C ALA A 24 -12.33 -4.32 -3.13
N ARG A 25 -12.36 -5.28 -2.18
CA ARG A 25 -12.41 -4.95 -0.75
C ARG A 25 -11.06 -4.47 -0.20
N ALA A 26 -9.96 -4.90 -0.82
CA ALA A 26 -8.61 -4.51 -0.41
C ALA A 26 -8.20 -3.14 -1.00
N ILE A 27 -8.66 -2.81 -2.21
CA ILE A 27 -8.29 -1.56 -2.92
C ILE A 27 -8.48 -0.28 -2.11
N PRO A 28 -9.57 -0.06 -1.34
CA PRO A 28 -9.72 1.15 -0.52
C PRO A 28 -8.55 1.38 0.44
N TYR A 29 -7.98 0.30 1.01
CA TYR A 29 -6.82 0.40 1.89
C TYR A 29 -5.55 0.75 1.12
N MET A 30 -5.34 0.20 -0.08
CA MET A 30 -4.21 0.60 -0.94
C MET A 30 -4.34 2.04 -1.43
N ALA A 31 -5.55 2.48 -1.74
CA ALA A 31 -5.84 3.86 -2.12
C ALA A 31 -5.52 4.83 -0.97
N ALA A 32 -6.00 4.50 0.25
CA ALA A 32 -5.71 5.26 1.46
C ALA A 32 -4.20 5.29 1.76
N PHE A 33 -3.50 4.15 1.61
CA PHE A 33 -2.04 4.11 1.71
C PHE A 33 -1.37 5.07 0.73
N GLY A 34 -1.70 5.00 -0.56
CA GLY A 34 -1.11 5.88 -1.57
C GLY A 34 -1.32 7.37 -1.28
N LEU A 35 -2.53 7.76 -0.87
CA LEU A 35 -2.85 9.14 -0.51
C LEU A 35 -2.07 9.59 0.74
N LEU A 36 -2.18 8.85 1.85
CA LEU A 36 -1.53 9.20 3.12
C LEU A 36 -0.01 9.18 3.01
N HIS A 37 0.54 8.20 2.31
CA HIS A 37 1.98 8.09 2.11
C HIS A 37 2.50 9.17 1.15
N GLY A 38 1.73 9.50 0.10
CA GLY A 38 2.01 10.64 -0.76
C GLY A 38 2.07 11.96 0.02
N LEU A 39 1.10 12.18 0.92
CA LEU A 39 1.05 13.33 1.83
C LEU A 39 2.23 13.34 2.81
N HIS A 40 2.57 12.20 3.43
CA HIS A 40 3.76 12.06 4.27
C HIS A 40 5.03 12.53 3.55
N GLU A 41 5.25 12.04 2.32
CA GLU A 41 6.44 12.37 1.52
C GLU A 41 6.48 13.86 1.12
N TRP A 42 5.35 14.47 0.81
CA TRP A 42 5.29 15.92 0.55
C TRP A 42 5.51 16.75 1.81
N TYR A 43 4.97 16.31 2.95
CA TYR A 43 5.18 16.96 4.24
C TYR A 43 6.68 16.94 4.60
N GLU A 44 7.32 15.77 4.50
CA GLU A 44 8.77 15.64 4.75
C GLU A 44 9.59 16.48 3.76
N MET A 45 9.21 16.52 2.47
CA MET A 45 9.87 17.36 1.48
C MET A 45 9.75 18.86 1.82
N GLY A 46 8.55 19.31 2.23
CA GLY A 46 8.30 20.70 2.62
C GLY A 46 9.15 21.11 3.83
N GLN A 47 9.24 20.26 4.84
CA GLN A 47 10.12 20.49 5.99
C GLN A 47 11.59 20.60 5.58
N ARG A 48 12.08 19.69 4.72
CA ARG A 48 13.47 19.75 4.22
C ARG A 48 13.75 21.05 3.46
N ILE A 49 12.81 21.49 2.61
CA ILE A 49 12.95 22.76 1.89
C ILE A 49 12.99 23.94 2.87
N ALA A 50 12.11 23.97 3.88
CA ALA A 50 12.09 25.04 4.87
C ALA A 50 13.39 25.10 5.70
N VAL A 51 13.92 23.94 6.10
CA VAL A 51 15.22 23.85 6.79
C VAL A 51 16.33 24.47 5.92
N GLU A 52 16.45 24.06 4.66
CA GLU A 52 17.52 24.51 3.77
C GLU A 52 17.39 25.98 3.34
N THR A 53 16.17 26.42 3.02
CA THR A 53 15.92 27.75 2.41
C THR A 53 15.60 28.85 3.40
N GLN A 54 15.00 28.50 4.55
CA GLN A 54 14.52 29.46 5.54
C GLN A 54 15.24 29.32 6.88
N GLN A 55 16.21 28.40 6.99
CA GLN A 55 16.85 28.04 8.26
C GLN A 55 15.82 27.67 9.33
N HIS A 56 14.69 27.08 8.91
CA HIS A 56 13.61 26.69 9.80
C HIS A 56 14.06 25.56 10.72
N VAL A 57 13.77 25.67 12.01
CA VAL A 57 14.04 24.60 12.99
C VAL A 57 12.77 23.80 13.18
N VAL A 58 12.79 22.55 12.72
CA VAL A 58 11.64 21.65 12.82
C VAL A 58 11.33 21.34 14.29
N GLY A 59 10.12 21.69 14.71
CA GLY A 59 9.64 21.47 16.08
C GLY A 59 9.05 20.07 16.31
N LEU A 60 8.85 19.73 17.59
CA LEU A 60 8.22 18.47 18.00
C LEU A 60 6.81 18.25 17.40
N PRO A 61 5.91 19.25 17.34
CA PRO A 61 4.58 19.03 16.76
C PRO A 61 4.62 18.63 15.29
N GLU A 62 5.54 19.20 14.53
CA GLU A 62 5.71 18.90 13.11
C GLU A 62 6.19 17.45 12.90
N GLU A 63 7.17 17.03 13.70
CA GLU A 63 7.67 15.65 13.68
C GLU A 63 6.62 14.62 14.13
N ILE A 64 5.73 14.98 15.07
CA ILE A 64 4.58 14.14 15.47
C ILE A 64 3.61 13.98 14.29
N VAL A 65 3.27 15.06 13.59
CA VAL A 65 2.39 15.00 12.40
C VAL A 65 3.02 14.15 11.31
N ARG A 66 4.32 14.34 11.05
CA ARG A 66 5.09 13.53 10.09
C ARG A 66 5.03 12.05 10.45
N LEU A 67 5.35 11.69 11.69
CA LEU A 67 5.32 10.30 12.16
C LEU A 67 3.90 9.72 12.10
N ALA A 68 2.87 10.47 12.49
CA ALA A 68 1.49 10.02 12.43
C ALA A 68 1.07 9.69 10.98
N LEU A 69 1.36 10.57 10.03
CA LEU A 69 1.10 10.30 8.61
C LEU A 69 1.83 9.03 8.13
N LEU A 70 3.09 8.86 8.53
CA LEU A 70 3.88 7.68 8.19
C LEU A 70 3.24 6.39 8.74
N VAL A 71 2.97 6.35 10.04
CA VAL A 71 2.42 5.16 10.74
C VAL A 71 1.04 4.83 10.19
N VAL A 72 0.14 5.81 10.08
CA VAL A 72 -1.21 5.56 9.55
C VAL A 72 -1.15 5.06 8.11
N SER A 73 -0.21 5.56 7.29
CA SER A 73 -0.02 5.02 5.94
C SER A 73 0.39 3.54 5.97
N PHE A 74 1.35 3.13 6.81
CA PHE A 74 1.75 1.73 6.92
C PHE A 74 0.67 0.82 7.51
N VAL A 75 -0.17 1.35 8.41
CA VAL A 75 -1.37 0.65 8.88
C VAL A 75 -2.32 0.37 7.71
N MET A 76 -2.53 1.32 6.80
CA MET A 76 -3.34 1.09 5.59
C MET A 76 -2.71 0.03 4.67
N LEU A 77 -1.39 0.03 4.52
CA LEU A 77 -0.69 -1.03 3.75
C LEU A 77 -0.86 -2.41 4.38
N LEU A 78 -0.77 -2.51 5.71
CA LEU A 78 -1.02 -3.76 6.45
C LEU A 78 -2.47 -4.21 6.31
N CYS A 79 -3.44 -3.31 6.44
CA CYS A 79 -4.85 -3.61 6.20
C CYS A 79 -5.07 -4.14 4.77
N PHE A 80 -4.45 -3.53 3.76
CA PHE A 80 -4.48 -4.03 2.39
C PHE A 80 -3.94 -5.47 2.31
N ALA A 81 -2.76 -5.73 2.89
CA ALA A 81 -2.12 -7.03 2.86
C ALA A 81 -3.00 -8.12 3.50
N VAL A 82 -3.48 -7.87 4.71
CA VAL A 82 -4.33 -8.82 5.45
C VAL A 82 -5.67 -9.03 4.74
N GLN A 83 -6.30 -7.96 4.26
CA GLN A 83 -7.59 -8.04 3.55
C GLN A 83 -7.49 -8.85 2.26
N LEU A 84 -6.34 -8.81 1.57
CA LEU A 84 -6.11 -9.58 0.35
C LEU A 84 -5.85 -11.08 0.65
N LEU A 85 -5.28 -11.40 1.81
CA LEU A 85 -5.00 -12.77 2.23
C LEU A 85 -6.19 -13.52 2.81
N VAL A 86 -7.07 -12.78 3.49
CA VAL A 86 -8.23 -13.32 4.19
C VAL A 86 -9.36 -13.65 3.18
N PRO A 87 -10.02 -14.82 3.29
CA PRO A 87 -11.16 -15.17 2.45
C PRO A 87 -12.33 -14.19 2.58
N ALA A 88 -13.11 -14.04 1.51
CA ALA A 88 -14.26 -13.13 1.47
C ALA A 88 -15.39 -13.48 2.48
N SER A 89 -15.40 -14.69 3.03
CA SER A 89 -16.34 -15.16 4.06
C SER A 89 -16.02 -14.66 5.47
N VAL A 90 -14.79 -14.18 5.72
CA VAL A 90 -14.38 -13.73 7.04
C VAL A 90 -14.87 -12.28 7.25
N PRO A 91 -15.42 -11.95 8.44
CA PRO A 91 -15.83 -10.59 8.77
C PRO A 91 -14.68 -9.59 8.66
N ARG A 92 -14.99 -8.38 8.18
CA ARG A 92 -14.00 -7.30 8.02
C ARG A 92 -13.29 -6.95 9.34
N GLU A 93 -13.96 -7.05 10.47
CA GLU A 93 -13.37 -6.71 11.78
C GLU A 93 -12.14 -7.55 12.13
N ARG A 94 -12.10 -8.82 11.67
CA ARG A 94 -10.97 -9.72 11.97
C ARG A 94 -9.67 -9.31 11.27
N ILE A 95 -9.71 -8.43 10.27
CA ILE A 95 -8.49 -7.92 9.65
C ILE A 95 -7.74 -6.94 10.57
N PHE A 96 -8.43 -6.29 11.50
CA PHE A 96 -7.81 -5.31 12.39
C PHE A 96 -7.03 -5.93 13.54
N ALA A 97 -7.36 -7.16 13.95
CA ALA A 97 -6.66 -7.84 15.03
C ALA A 97 -5.14 -8.01 14.78
N PRO A 98 -4.67 -8.63 13.67
CA PRO A 98 -3.24 -8.75 13.40
C PRO A 98 -2.56 -7.39 13.19
N VAL A 99 -3.25 -6.41 12.61
CA VAL A 99 -2.72 -5.06 12.41
C VAL A 99 -2.54 -4.34 13.74
N ALA A 100 -3.53 -4.43 14.64
CA ALA A 100 -3.48 -3.86 15.98
C ALA A 100 -2.36 -4.49 16.82
N ILE A 101 -2.14 -5.81 16.69
CA ILE A 101 -1.02 -6.49 17.35
C ILE A 101 0.32 -5.91 16.88
N LEU A 102 0.53 -5.74 15.57
CA LEU A 102 1.78 -5.16 15.04
C LEU A 102 1.97 -3.71 15.48
N VAL A 103 0.91 -2.90 15.50
CA VAL A 103 0.95 -1.52 16.01
C VAL A 103 1.28 -1.52 17.51
N LEU A 104 0.68 -2.41 18.30
CA LEU A 104 0.98 -2.54 19.73
C LEU A 104 2.43 -2.95 19.97
N VAL A 105 2.95 -3.92 19.19
CA VAL A 105 4.36 -4.33 19.24
C VAL A 105 5.26 -3.14 18.92
N TRP A 106 4.92 -2.35 17.90
CA TRP A 106 5.67 -1.13 17.56
C TRP A 106 5.65 -0.10 18.70
N VAL A 107 4.49 0.17 19.32
CA VAL A 107 4.38 1.09 20.47
C VAL A 107 5.23 0.59 21.64
N ILE A 108 5.08 -0.68 22.02
CA ILE A 108 5.83 -1.27 23.15
C ILE A 108 7.34 -1.22 22.87
N ALA A 109 7.79 -1.65 21.68
CA ALA A 109 9.20 -1.63 21.31
C ALA A 109 9.78 -0.21 21.36
N THR A 110 9.00 0.78 20.90
CA THR A 110 9.38 2.20 20.94
C THR A 110 9.54 2.69 22.37
N LEU A 111 8.55 2.44 23.23
CA LEU A 111 8.59 2.85 24.65
C LEU A 111 9.74 2.18 25.41
N VAL A 112 9.97 0.88 25.17
CA VAL A 112 11.06 0.13 25.79
C VAL A 112 12.41 0.72 25.38
N LEU A 113 12.65 0.97 24.09
CA LEU A 113 13.93 1.49 23.62
C LEU A 113 14.21 2.92 24.11
N ILE A 114 13.19 3.79 24.12
CA ILE A 114 13.30 5.14 24.69
C ILE A 114 13.56 5.08 26.20
N GLY A 115 12.98 4.11 26.92
CA GLY A 115 13.24 3.92 28.34
C GLY A 115 14.62 3.36 28.67
N LEU A 116 15.21 2.58 27.76
CA LEU A 116 16.54 1.99 27.94
C LEU A 116 17.69 2.93 27.56
N GLN A 117 17.45 3.91 26.68
CA GLN A 117 18.48 4.83 26.20
C GLN A 117 18.02 6.29 26.35
N PRO A 118 18.79 7.14 27.06
CA PRO A 118 18.51 8.57 27.15
C PRO A 118 18.42 9.17 25.74
N THR A 119 17.24 9.66 25.39
CA THR A 119 16.96 10.24 24.08
C THR A 119 16.27 11.59 24.24
N THR A 120 16.58 12.53 23.36
CA THR A 120 15.83 13.79 23.29
C THR A 120 14.42 13.51 22.76
N PRO A 121 13.44 14.40 22.97
CA PRO A 121 12.09 14.22 22.41
C PRO A 121 12.08 14.02 20.88
N LEU A 122 12.94 14.72 20.14
CA LEU A 122 13.10 14.51 18.70
C LEU A 122 13.80 13.18 18.38
N GLY A 123 14.79 12.78 19.19
CA GLY A 123 15.44 11.48 19.08
C GLY A 123 14.46 10.31 19.29
N ALA A 124 13.53 10.45 20.24
CA ALA A 124 12.46 9.49 20.46
C ALA A 124 11.55 9.33 19.23
N ILE A 125 11.23 10.42 18.52
CA ILE A 125 10.49 10.36 17.26
C ILE A 125 11.31 9.65 16.17
N ALA A 126 12.62 9.91 16.09
CA ALA A 126 13.49 9.23 15.12
C ALA A 126 13.58 7.71 15.37
N VAL A 127 13.60 7.28 16.64
CA VAL A 127 13.51 5.86 17.02
C VAL A 127 12.17 5.27 16.59
N ALA A 128 11.07 5.96 16.90
CA ALA A 128 9.72 5.53 16.53
C ALA A 128 9.53 5.41 15.00
N ASP A 129 10.08 6.35 14.22
CA ASP A 129 10.09 6.33 12.75
C ASP A 129 10.82 5.09 12.21
N GLY A 130 12.05 4.84 12.68
CA GLY A 130 12.84 3.68 12.26
C GLY A 130 12.13 2.36 12.59
N LEU A 131 11.58 2.24 13.80
CA LEU A 131 10.82 1.05 14.20
C LEU A 131 9.52 0.90 13.41
N ALA A 132 8.84 1.99 13.04
CA ALA A 132 7.63 1.92 12.21
C ALA A 132 7.96 1.33 10.83
N ARG A 133 9.09 1.72 10.26
CA ARG A 133 9.59 1.15 8.99
C ARG A 133 9.90 -0.33 9.13
N TYR A 134 10.60 -0.73 10.19
CA TYR A 134 11.02 -2.12 10.37
C TYR A 134 9.89 -3.07 10.79
N LEU A 135 8.99 -2.62 11.65
CA LEU A 135 7.94 -3.48 12.24
C LEU A 135 6.60 -3.38 11.50
N LEU A 136 6.32 -2.29 10.79
CA LEU A 136 5.07 -2.10 10.07
C LEU A 136 5.26 -2.12 8.55
N ALA A 137 6.18 -1.31 8.03
CA ALA A 137 6.34 -1.16 6.57
C ALA A 137 6.90 -2.43 5.92
N ILE A 138 8.01 -2.97 6.44
CA ILE A 138 8.65 -4.16 5.89
C ILE A 138 7.70 -5.37 5.91
N PRO A 139 7.07 -5.74 7.06
CA PRO A 139 6.12 -6.85 7.08
C PRO A 139 4.88 -6.56 6.22
N GLY A 140 4.36 -5.34 6.25
CA GLY A 140 3.21 -4.95 5.43
C GLY A 140 3.48 -5.10 3.93
N ALA A 141 4.64 -4.65 3.46
CA ALA A 141 5.04 -4.77 2.06
C ALA A 141 5.32 -6.22 1.66
N ALA A 142 6.01 -6.99 2.51
CA ALA A 142 6.27 -8.41 2.27
C ALA A 142 4.97 -9.22 2.19
N LEU A 143 4.04 -9.01 3.13
CA LEU A 143 2.73 -9.66 3.13
C LEU A 143 1.89 -9.23 1.94
N ALA A 144 1.89 -7.94 1.59
CA ALA A 144 1.16 -7.43 0.43
C ALA A 144 1.71 -8.02 -0.89
N ALA A 145 3.03 -8.08 -1.05
CA ALA A 145 3.67 -8.71 -2.20
C ALA A 145 3.33 -10.20 -2.27
N TRP A 146 3.41 -10.92 -1.14
CA TRP A 146 3.02 -12.33 -1.07
C TRP A 146 1.54 -12.53 -1.42
N ALA A 147 0.66 -11.66 -0.93
CA ALA A 147 -0.78 -11.69 -1.21
C ALA A 147 -1.07 -11.48 -2.71
N LEU A 148 -0.40 -10.51 -3.33
CA LEU A 148 -0.44 -10.30 -4.78
C LEU A 148 0.06 -11.54 -5.54
N MET A 149 1.19 -12.12 -5.15
CA MET A 149 1.72 -13.32 -5.82
C MET A 149 0.81 -14.55 -5.67
N ARG A 150 0.17 -14.72 -4.51
CA ARG A 150 -0.80 -15.81 -4.28
C ARG A 150 -2.01 -15.64 -5.19
N GLU A 151 -2.51 -14.42 -5.33
CA GLU A 151 -3.69 -14.12 -6.14
C GLU A 151 -3.40 -14.27 -7.65
N GLN A 152 -2.15 -14.05 -8.07
CA GLN A 152 -1.72 -14.18 -9.47
C GLN A 152 -1.97 -15.59 -10.00
N ARG A 153 -1.79 -16.62 -9.16
CA ARG A 153 -1.96 -18.03 -9.55
C ARG A 153 -3.42 -18.33 -9.93
N VAL A 154 -4.37 -17.68 -9.27
CA VAL A 154 -5.81 -17.80 -9.55
C VAL A 154 -6.14 -17.16 -10.89
N PHE A 155 -5.57 -15.98 -11.19
CA PHE A 155 -5.81 -15.28 -12.46
C PHE A 155 -5.15 -15.93 -13.67
N ARG A 156 -3.95 -16.49 -13.50
CA ARG A 156 -3.26 -17.23 -14.58
C ARG A 156 -4.04 -18.49 -14.98
N ALA A 157 -4.78 -19.10 -14.06
CA ALA A 157 -5.65 -20.24 -14.34
C ALA A 157 -6.93 -19.86 -15.12
N MET A 158 -7.26 -18.57 -15.21
CA MET A 158 -8.43 -18.03 -15.95
C MET A 158 -8.03 -17.43 -17.31
N ASP A 159 -6.87 -17.81 -17.85
CA ASP A 159 -6.33 -17.38 -19.16
C ASP A 159 -6.05 -15.86 -19.33
N LEU A 160 -5.95 -15.14 -18.20
CA LEU A 160 -5.61 -13.72 -18.14
C LEU A 160 -4.09 -13.51 -18.02
N SER A 161 -3.31 -14.05 -18.96
CA SER A 161 -1.83 -14.13 -18.87
C SER A 161 -1.11 -12.78 -18.69
N GLN A 162 -1.60 -11.71 -19.34
CA GLN A 162 -1.06 -10.35 -19.19
C GLN A 162 -1.24 -9.79 -17.77
N PHE A 163 -2.36 -10.11 -17.12
CA PHE A 163 -2.66 -9.70 -15.74
C PHE A 163 -1.69 -10.35 -14.76
N GLY A 164 -1.34 -11.61 -15.02
CA GLY A 164 -0.36 -12.32 -14.22
C GLY A 164 1.01 -11.64 -14.19
N ARG A 165 1.45 -11.03 -15.31
CA ARG A 165 2.76 -10.37 -15.40
C ARG A 165 2.78 -9.01 -14.70
N ASP A 166 1.78 -8.17 -14.94
CA ASP A 166 1.71 -6.85 -14.29
C ASP A 166 1.60 -6.98 -12.76
N MET A 167 0.93 -8.03 -12.28
CA MET A 167 0.83 -8.29 -10.85
C MET A 167 2.14 -8.76 -10.21
N VAL A 168 2.99 -9.50 -10.94
CA VAL A 168 4.35 -9.84 -10.47
C VAL A 168 5.20 -8.59 -10.38
N TRP A 169 5.13 -7.71 -11.39
CA TRP A 169 5.90 -6.47 -11.37
C TRP A 169 5.42 -5.51 -10.29
N ALA A 170 4.12 -5.41 -10.04
CA ALA A 170 3.58 -4.67 -8.90
C ALA A 170 4.06 -5.25 -7.56
N ALA A 171 4.02 -6.58 -7.39
CA ALA A 171 4.51 -7.23 -6.18
C ALA A 171 6.02 -7.01 -5.98
N ALA A 172 6.82 -7.11 -7.04
CA ALA A 172 8.26 -6.87 -7.02
C ALA A 172 8.58 -5.41 -6.67
N ALA A 173 7.91 -4.45 -7.31
CA ALA A 173 8.08 -3.03 -7.02
C ALA A 173 7.69 -2.70 -5.56
N LEU A 174 6.59 -3.28 -5.06
CA LEU A 174 6.16 -3.11 -3.68
C LEU A 174 7.16 -3.73 -2.68
N LEU A 175 7.69 -4.91 -2.99
CA LEU A 175 8.69 -5.58 -2.16
C LEU A 175 10.00 -4.80 -2.12
N LEU A 176 10.50 -4.36 -3.28
CA LEU A 176 11.71 -3.54 -3.37
C LEU A 176 11.52 -2.19 -2.66
N TYR A 177 10.37 -1.53 -2.87
CA TYR A 177 10.05 -0.29 -2.18
C TYR A 177 9.97 -0.46 -0.66
N GLY A 178 9.18 -1.43 -0.22
CA GLY A 178 8.75 -1.56 1.16
C GLY A 178 9.70 -2.38 2.04
N VAL A 179 10.53 -3.24 1.45
CA VAL A 179 11.61 -3.93 2.15
C VAL A 179 12.90 -3.16 1.99
N VAL A 180 13.50 -3.20 0.79
CA VAL A 180 14.82 -2.58 0.54
C VAL A 180 14.78 -1.07 0.79
N GLY A 181 13.76 -0.40 0.29
CA GLY A 181 13.62 1.04 0.45
C GLY A 181 13.42 1.47 1.90
N GLN A 182 12.89 0.62 2.79
CA GLN A 182 12.59 0.98 4.19
C GLN A 182 13.67 0.55 5.17
N VAL A 183 14.60 -0.32 4.77
CA VAL A 183 15.76 -0.73 5.59
C VAL A 183 16.65 0.46 5.95
N PHE A 184 16.85 1.37 5.00
CA PHE A 184 17.68 2.56 5.17
C PHE A 184 16.86 3.70 5.77
N VAL A 185 17.18 4.08 7.01
CA VAL A 185 16.45 5.09 7.78
C VAL A 185 17.33 6.30 8.10
N ARG A 186 16.77 7.35 8.71
CA ARG A 186 17.61 8.40 9.29
C ARG A 186 18.38 7.82 10.47
N GLN A 187 19.65 8.19 10.62
CA GLN A 187 20.46 7.73 11.75
C GLN A 187 19.82 8.18 13.06
N SER A 188 19.70 7.26 14.01
CA SER A 188 19.14 7.49 15.34
C SER A 188 19.92 6.66 16.36
N THR A 189 19.43 6.61 17.60
CA THR A 189 20.01 5.75 18.64
C THR A 189 19.72 4.25 18.41
N LEU A 190 18.93 3.90 17.39
CA LEU A 190 18.73 2.51 16.99
C LEU A 190 20.06 1.88 16.54
N PRO A 191 20.47 0.72 17.10
CA PRO A 191 21.75 0.09 16.78
C PRO A 191 21.95 -0.18 15.29
N TRP A 192 20.90 -0.65 14.61
CA TRP A 192 20.97 -0.99 13.17
C TRP A 192 21.02 0.24 12.26
N SER A 193 20.57 1.41 12.74
CA SER A 193 20.61 2.65 11.96
C SER A 193 22.03 3.17 11.76
N VAL A 194 23.00 2.71 12.55
CA VAL A 194 24.42 3.02 12.34
C VAL A 194 24.93 2.44 11.01
N ILE A 195 24.44 1.24 10.64
CA ILE A 195 24.82 0.56 9.40
C ILE A 195 23.83 0.92 8.28
N PHE A 196 22.54 0.81 8.54
CA PHE A 196 21.47 1.01 7.54
C PHE A 196 20.88 2.42 7.64
N ASN A 197 21.67 3.43 7.27
CA ASN A 197 21.19 4.81 7.14
C ASN A 197 21.32 5.36 5.72
N ASN A 198 20.67 6.51 5.52
CA ASN A 198 20.66 7.22 4.24
C ASN A 198 22.06 7.59 3.72
N GLU A 199 23.00 7.92 4.61
CA GLU A 199 24.37 8.34 4.24
C GLU A 199 25.17 7.15 3.71
N ASN A 200 25.11 6.02 4.42
CA ASN A 200 25.73 4.77 3.97
C ASN A 200 25.13 4.28 2.65
N PHE A 201 23.82 4.41 2.46
CA PHE A 201 23.21 4.09 1.16
C PHE A 201 23.80 4.93 0.02
N LEU A 202 23.94 6.25 0.24
CA LEU A 202 24.54 7.15 -0.75
C LEU A 202 26.00 6.77 -1.03
N ALA A 203 26.77 6.46 0.01
CA ALA A 203 28.16 6.05 -0.12
C ALA A 203 28.32 4.72 -0.89
N TRP A 204 27.42 3.75 -0.69
CA TRP A 204 27.50 2.44 -1.32
C TRP A 204 27.00 2.42 -2.77
N PHE A 205 25.92 3.14 -3.06
CA PHE A 205 25.24 3.07 -4.36
C PHE A 205 25.47 4.30 -5.25
N GLY A 206 26.05 5.39 -4.71
CA GLY A 206 26.28 6.64 -5.45
C GLY A 206 25.00 7.42 -5.77
N ILE A 207 23.83 6.98 -5.29
CA ILE A 207 22.54 7.65 -5.47
C ILE A 207 21.79 7.78 -4.14
N PRO A 208 20.99 8.84 -3.93
CA PRO A 208 20.17 8.94 -2.73
C PRO A 208 19.08 7.86 -2.67
N VAL A 209 18.80 7.32 -1.49
CA VAL A 209 17.73 6.32 -1.30
C VAL A 209 16.37 6.84 -1.74
N GLN A 210 16.15 8.15 -1.68
CA GLN A 210 14.92 8.81 -2.14
C GLN A 210 14.70 8.58 -3.64
N LEU A 211 15.77 8.57 -4.45
CA LEU A 211 15.66 8.31 -5.88
C LEU A 211 15.23 6.87 -6.15
N PHE A 212 15.85 5.91 -5.44
CA PHE A 212 15.43 4.50 -5.50
C PHE A 212 13.95 4.33 -5.13
N ARG A 213 13.54 4.92 -3.99
CA ARG A 213 12.14 4.91 -3.54
C ARG A 213 11.20 5.53 -4.58
N ALA A 214 11.58 6.64 -5.21
CA ALA A 214 10.79 7.30 -6.23
C ALA A 214 10.59 6.42 -7.48
N VAL A 215 11.65 5.77 -7.97
CA VAL A 215 11.56 4.85 -9.12
C VAL A 215 10.65 3.67 -8.79
N MET A 216 10.81 3.06 -7.61
CA MET A 216 9.94 1.95 -7.19
C MET A 216 8.49 2.38 -7.01
N ALA A 217 8.23 3.59 -6.48
CA ALA A 217 6.89 4.15 -6.36
C ALA A 217 6.23 4.36 -7.73
N VAL A 218 6.97 4.89 -8.71
CA VAL A 218 6.49 5.05 -10.10
C VAL A 218 6.18 3.69 -10.72
N ALA A 219 7.09 2.72 -10.60
CA ALA A 219 6.88 1.37 -11.11
C ALA A 219 5.61 0.74 -10.51
N LEU A 220 5.49 0.78 -9.18
CA LEU A 220 4.31 0.27 -8.46
C LEU A 220 3.02 0.93 -8.95
N THR A 221 3.04 2.26 -9.09
CA THR A 221 1.91 3.05 -9.59
C THR A 221 1.48 2.60 -10.98
N VAL A 222 2.42 2.50 -11.92
CA VAL A 222 2.14 2.08 -13.31
C VAL A 222 1.55 0.67 -13.35
N PHE A 223 2.16 -0.29 -12.65
CA PHE A 223 1.70 -1.68 -12.69
C PHE A 223 0.37 -1.88 -11.96
N LEU A 224 0.13 -1.20 -10.83
CA LEU A 224 -1.17 -1.26 -10.15
C LEU A 224 -2.29 -0.59 -10.97
N MET A 225 -2.01 0.54 -11.63
CA MET A 225 -3.00 1.16 -12.52
C MET A 225 -3.34 0.27 -13.72
N ARG A 226 -2.34 -0.34 -14.37
CA ARG A 226 -2.57 -1.31 -15.46
C ARG A 226 -3.40 -2.49 -15.00
N LEU A 227 -3.04 -3.06 -13.86
CA LEU A 227 -3.78 -4.15 -13.23
C LEU A 227 -5.24 -3.76 -13.01
N MET A 228 -5.49 -2.54 -12.51
CA MET A 228 -6.83 -2.08 -12.18
C MET A 228 -7.70 -1.76 -13.39
N ASN A 229 -7.13 -1.11 -14.40
CA ASN A 229 -7.83 -0.87 -15.66
C ASN A 229 -8.23 -2.19 -16.31
N ALA A 230 -7.32 -3.17 -16.29
CA ALA A 230 -7.59 -4.49 -16.83
C ALA A 230 -8.73 -5.17 -16.06
N PHE A 231 -8.77 -5.05 -14.72
CA PHE A 231 -9.88 -5.56 -13.91
C PHE A 231 -11.22 -4.87 -14.20
N ALA A 232 -11.22 -3.55 -14.39
CA ALA A 232 -12.43 -2.80 -14.72
C ALA A 232 -13.01 -3.25 -16.07
N VAL A 233 -12.16 -3.44 -17.08
CA VAL A 233 -12.56 -3.95 -18.40
C VAL A 233 -13.16 -5.35 -18.32
N GLU A 234 -12.51 -6.27 -17.61
CA GLU A 234 -12.98 -7.65 -17.45
C GLU A 234 -14.33 -7.71 -16.71
N ASN A 235 -14.47 -6.92 -15.64
CA ASN A 235 -15.71 -6.88 -14.87
C ASN A 235 -16.89 -6.33 -15.71
N ARG A 236 -16.62 -5.35 -16.57
CA ARG A 236 -17.63 -4.80 -17.50
C ARG A 236 -18.07 -5.85 -18.53
N ARG A 237 -17.12 -6.57 -19.14
CA ARG A 237 -17.44 -7.67 -20.07
C ARG A 237 -18.33 -8.75 -19.45
N ARG A 238 -18.05 -9.13 -18.19
CA ARG A 238 -18.89 -10.11 -17.46
C ARG A 238 -20.29 -9.60 -17.17
N LEU A 239 -20.43 -8.31 -16.81
CA LEU A 239 -21.73 -7.69 -16.59
C LEU A 239 -22.54 -7.64 -17.90
N ASP A 240 -21.90 -7.27 -19.00
CA ASP A 240 -22.55 -7.20 -20.32
C ASP A 240 -22.99 -8.60 -20.78
N ALA A 241 -22.17 -9.63 -20.59
CA ALA A 241 -22.53 -11.02 -20.88
C ALA A 241 -23.71 -11.50 -20.03
N ALA A 242 -23.70 -11.24 -18.71
CA ALA A 242 -24.80 -11.62 -17.82
C ALA A 242 -26.11 -10.88 -18.15
N ASN A 243 -26.03 -9.63 -18.58
CA ASN A 243 -27.20 -8.87 -19.03
C ASN A 243 -27.75 -9.42 -20.36
N ALA A 244 -26.87 -9.79 -21.30
CA ALA A 244 -27.28 -10.41 -22.56
C ALA A 244 -28.00 -11.76 -22.33
N GLU A 245 -27.46 -12.62 -21.46
CA GLU A 245 -28.10 -13.88 -21.08
C GLU A 245 -29.49 -13.65 -20.46
N ARG A 246 -29.62 -12.69 -19.54
CA ARG A 246 -30.91 -12.33 -18.93
C ARG A 246 -31.92 -11.83 -19.96
N MET A 247 -31.51 -10.98 -20.89
CA MET A 247 -32.39 -10.50 -21.96
C MET A 247 -32.85 -11.65 -22.86
N SER A 248 -31.94 -12.56 -23.23
CA SER A 248 -32.33 -13.74 -24.03
C SER A 248 -33.30 -14.67 -23.29
N ALA A 249 -33.11 -14.88 -21.99
CA ALA A 249 -34.01 -15.70 -21.17
C ALA A 249 -35.39 -15.06 -21.04
N GLN A 250 -35.47 -13.73 -20.85
CA GLN A 250 -36.73 -12.99 -20.82
C GLN A 250 -37.46 -13.05 -22.16
N GLN A 251 -36.75 -12.88 -23.28
CA GLN A 251 -37.33 -12.99 -24.62
C GLN A 251 -37.88 -14.40 -24.89
N ALA A 252 -37.16 -15.45 -24.51
CA ALA A 252 -37.61 -16.83 -24.65
C ALA A 252 -38.86 -17.14 -23.81
N ALA A 253 -38.94 -16.60 -22.58
CA ALA A 253 -40.12 -16.73 -21.73
C ALA A 253 -41.35 -16.05 -22.35
N ILE A 254 -41.22 -14.82 -22.85
CA ILE A 254 -42.30 -14.08 -23.51
C ILE A 254 -42.80 -14.82 -24.76
N MET A 255 -41.89 -15.38 -25.57
CA MET A 255 -42.26 -16.14 -26.76
C MET A 255 -43.00 -17.43 -26.41
N THR A 256 -42.62 -18.09 -25.31
CA THR A 256 -43.30 -19.30 -24.82
C THR A 256 -44.70 -18.98 -24.31
N GLU A 257 -44.86 -17.87 -23.59
CA GLU A 257 -46.16 -17.40 -23.09
C GLU A 257 -47.11 -17.05 -24.25
N ARG A 258 -46.62 -16.31 -25.25
CA ARG A 258 -47.40 -16.00 -26.47
C ARG A 258 -47.85 -17.24 -27.22
N ARG A 259 -47.02 -18.29 -27.26
CA ARG A 259 -47.33 -19.56 -27.92
C ARG A 259 -48.36 -20.39 -27.15
N ASN A 260 -48.45 -20.23 -25.83
CA ASN A 260 -49.45 -20.91 -25.00
C ASN A 260 -50.80 -20.17 -24.95
N THR A 261 -50.82 -18.87 -25.26
CA THR A 261 -52.05 -18.05 -25.31
C THR A 261 -52.73 -18.02 -26.69
N ALA A 262 -52.09 -18.57 -27.72
CA ALA A 262 -52.63 -18.69 -29.08
C ALA A 262 -53.12 -20.12 -29.33
#